data_AF-A0A920VWU0-F1
#
_entry.id   AF-A0A920VWU0-F1
#
_cell.length_a   1.000
_cell.length_b   1.000
_cell.length_c   1.000
_cell.angle_alpha   90.00
_cell.angle_beta   90.00
_cell.angle_gamma   90.00
#
_symmetry.space_group_name_H-M   'P 1'
#
loop_
_entity.id
_entity.type
_entity.pdbx_description
1 polymer ?
#
loop_
_entity_poly.entity_id
_entity_poly.type
_entity_poly.pdbx_seq_one_letter_code
_entity_poly.pdbx_strand_id
1 'polypeptide(L)'
;MEALGKKYNAVLQQTMLRIKDPKVSVPFYEKHFGMQFVHKYDFPQWKFSLYFLERPSASFEGCGEPGISTSENYLWNMTGQCTLELTHNHGSEDDPDFSVWSGNGGRDFLETAVIHRKWTGERFRSRRLQCR
;
A
#
# COMPACT_ATOMS: atom_id res chain seq x y z
N MET A 1 -0.65 32.66 -1.68
CA MET A 1 0.30 31.95 -0.80
C MET A 1 0.76 30.70 -1.51
N GLU A 2 2.06 30.42 -1.52
CA GLU A 2 2.59 29.17 -2.06
C GLU A 2 2.23 28.01 -1.14
N ALA A 3 1.83 26.86 -1.70
CA ALA A 3 1.54 25.66 -0.91
C ALA A 3 2.81 25.20 -0.18
N LEU A 4 2.68 24.82 1.10
CA LEU A 4 3.81 24.42 1.94
C LEU A 4 4.68 23.31 1.31
N GLY A 5 4.05 22.36 0.61
CA GLY A 5 4.76 21.30 -0.11
C GLY A 5 5.72 21.84 -1.17
N LYS A 6 5.33 22.88 -1.92
CA LYS A 6 6.20 23.52 -2.93
C LYS A 6 7.33 24.32 -2.29
N LYS A 7 7.01 25.10 -1.25
CA LYS A 7 7.99 25.92 -0.52
C LYS A 7 9.14 25.09 0.06
N TYR A 8 8.84 23.90 0.58
CA TYR A 8 9.82 23.05 1.25
C TYR A 8 10.24 21.82 0.45
N ASN A 9 9.83 21.71 -0.82
CA ASN A 9 10.00 20.51 -1.64
C ASN A 9 9.59 19.22 -0.89
N ALA A 10 8.50 19.29 -0.13
CA ALA A 10 7.98 18.19 0.68
C ALA A 10 6.91 17.42 -0.10
N VAL A 11 7.03 16.10 -0.10
CA VAL A 11 6.12 15.19 -0.80
C VAL A 11 5.65 14.11 0.17
N LEU A 12 4.36 13.77 0.11
CA LEU A 12 3.84 12.57 0.77
C LEU A 12 4.27 11.36 -0.05
N GLN A 13 5.38 10.74 0.37
CA GLN A 13 6.00 9.67 -0.41
C GLN A 13 5.33 8.31 -0.17
N GLN A 14 4.88 8.01 1.06
CA GLN A 14 4.33 6.70 1.40
C GLN A 14 3.19 6.78 2.42
N THR A 15 2.34 5.75 2.39
CA THR A 15 1.42 5.40 3.48
C THR A 15 1.68 3.95 3.88
N MET A 16 1.90 3.71 5.18
CA MET A 16 2.20 2.37 5.69
C MET A 16 0.95 1.69 6.25
N LEU A 17 0.72 0.44 5.84
CA LEU A 17 -0.26 -0.47 6.41
C LEU A 17 0.43 -1.76 6.85
N ARG A 18 0.11 -2.23 8.06
CA ARG A 18 0.50 -3.57 8.49
C ARG A 18 -0.38 -4.60 7.83
N ILE A 19 0.22 -5.69 7.38
CA ILE A 19 -0.48 -6.82 6.74
C ILE A 19 -0.17 -8.11 7.48
N LYS A 20 -1.13 -9.03 7.44
CA LYS A 20 -0.98 -10.38 7.99
C LYS A 20 -0.18 -11.29 7.05
N ASP A 21 -0.60 -11.35 5.78
CA ASP A 21 0.04 -12.21 4.79
C ASP A 21 0.32 -11.42 3.49
N PRO A 22 1.60 -11.28 3.08
CA PRO A 22 1.97 -10.65 1.83
C PRO A 22 1.47 -11.42 0.60
N LYS A 23 1.37 -12.75 0.66
CA LYS A 23 0.91 -13.60 -0.46
C LYS A 23 -0.55 -13.35 -0.81
N VAL A 24 -1.35 -12.88 0.15
CA VAL A 24 -2.73 -12.47 -0.08
C VAL A 24 -2.81 -10.99 -0.43
N SER A 25 -2.08 -10.16 0.32
CA SER A 25 -2.23 -8.69 0.24
C SER A 25 -1.65 -8.11 -1.04
N VAL A 26 -0.45 -8.53 -1.46
CA VAL A 26 0.20 -8.00 -2.67
C VAL A 26 -0.66 -8.29 -3.92
N PRO A 27 -1.06 -9.55 -4.20
CA PRO A 27 -1.89 -9.83 -5.38
C PRO A 27 -3.27 -9.17 -5.32
N PHE A 28 -3.81 -8.93 -4.12
CA PHE A 28 -5.06 -8.19 -3.97
C PHE A 28 -4.93 -6.75 -4.49
N TYR A 29 -3.88 -6.03 -4.11
CA TYR A 29 -3.64 -4.67 -4.58
C TYR A 29 -3.28 -4.62 -6.06
N GLU A 30 -2.48 -5.56 -6.55
CA GLU A 30 -2.17 -5.66 -7.98
C GLU A 30 -3.44 -5.91 -8.81
N LYS A 31 -4.24 -6.91 -8.44
CA LYS A 31 -5.42 -7.33 -9.21
C LYS A 31 -6.58 -6.34 -9.14
N HIS A 32 -6.86 -5.78 -7.97
CA HIS A 32 -8.08 -5.00 -7.76
C HIS A 32 -7.86 -3.49 -7.88
N PHE A 33 -6.64 -3.01 -7.60
CA PHE A 33 -6.31 -1.60 -7.65
C PHE A 33 -5.37 -1.26 -8.82
N GLY A 34 -4.89 -2.27 -9.55
CA GLY A 34 -3.95 -2.08 -10.66
C GLY A 34 -2.62 -1.52 -10.19
N MET A 35 -2.25 -1.77 -8.94
CA MET A 35 -0.95 -1.36 -8.41
C MET A 35 0.14 -2.27 -8.95
N GLN A 36 1.37 -1.76 -8.98
CA GLN A 36 2.55 -2.52 -9.35
C GLN A 36 3.50 -2.63 -8.16
N PHE A 37 4.10 -3.79 -8.01
CA PHE A 37 5.10 -4.05 -7.00
C PHE A 37 6.43 -3.42 -7.40
N VAL A 38 6.89 -2.44 -6.61
CA VAL A 38 8.06 -1.63 -6.91
C VAL A 38 9.31 -2.23 -6.31
N HIS A 39 9.30 -2.41 -4.99
CA HIS A 39 10.50 -2.81 -4.26
C HIS A 39 10.16 -3.57 -2.98
N LYS A 40 11.15 -4.32 -2.49
CA LYS A 40 11.07 -5.08 -1.25
C LYS A 40 12.29 -4.82 -0.39
N TYR A 41 12.07 -4.54 0.89
CA TYR A 41 13.13 -4.64 1.89
C TYR A 41 12.86 -5.81 2.83
N ASP A 42 13.90 -6.57 3.13
CA ASP A 42 13.86 -7.64 4.12
C ASP A 42 14.79 -7.27 5.28
N PHE A 43 14.27 -7.31 6.50
CA PHE A 43 15.04 -7.06 7.72
C PHE A 43 15.02 -8.31 8.62
N PRO A 44 15.85 -9.33 8.32
CA PRO A 44 15.85 -10.59 9.08
C PRO A 44 16.11 -10.41 10.57
N GLN A 45 16.92 -9.41 10.93
CA GLN A 45 17.31 -9.14 12.31
C GLN A 45 16.12 -8.70 13.18
N TRP A 46 15.14 -8.06 12.54
CA TRP A 46 13.95 -7.51 13.17
C TRP A 46 12.68 -8.27 12.82
N LYS A 47 12.79 -9.35 12.02
CA LYS A 47 11.69 -10.23 11.60
C LYS A 47 10.53 -9.49 10.93
N PHE A 48 10.84 -8.53 10.06
CA PHE A 48 9.83 -7.89 9.22
C PHE A 48 10.33 -7.65 7.80
N SER A 49 9.39 -7.54 6.88
CA SER A 49 9.62 -7.20 5.48
C SER A 49 8.69 -6.07 5.07
N LEU A 50 9.18 -5.21 4.17
CA LEU A 50 8.44 -4.10 3.60
C LEU A 50 8.21 -4.36 2.11
N TYR A 51 6.99 -4.15 1.67
CA TYR A 51 6.58 -4.30 0.27
C TYR A 51 6.04 -2.97 -0.22
N PHE A 52 6.69 -2.38 -1.22
CA PHE A 52 6.30 -1.10 -1.80
C PHE A 52 5.50 -1.33 -3.06
N LEU A 53 4.28 -0.80 -3.07
CA LEU A 53 3.42 -0.80 -4.25
C LEU A 53 3.13 0.63 -4.67
N GLU A 54 2.98 0.85 -5.96
CA GLU A 54 2.48 2.13 -6.47
C GLU A 54 1.39 1.92 -7.49
N ARG A 55 0.60 2.97 -7.73
CA ARG A 55 -0.30 2.97 -8.87
C ARG A 55 0.45 3.57 -10.07
N PRO A 56 0.73 2.79 -11.13
CA PRO A 56 1.49 3.27 -12.27
C PRO A 56 0.78 4.47 -12.91
N SER A 57 1.55 5.51 -13.18
CA SER A 57 1.12 6.66 -13.98
C SER A 57 1.31 6.39 -15.48
N ALA A 58 0.78 7.25 -16.34
CA ALA A 58 0.96 7.11 -17.79
C ALA A 58 2.43 7.17 -18.24
N SER A 59 3.32 7.67 -17.39
CA SER A 59 4.77 7.75 -17.59
C SER A 59 5.54 6.65 -16.84
N PHE A 60 4.86 5.62 -16.34
CA PHE A 60 5.53 4.49 -15.71
C PHE A 60 6.16 3.59 -16.77
N GLU A 61 7.49 3.58 -16.82
CA GLU A 61 8.27 2.79 -17.79
C GLU A 61 8.78 1.45 -17.20
N GLY A 62 8.42 1.13 -15.96
CA GLY A 62 8.96 -0.02 -15.24
C GLY A 62 10.05 0.36 -14.25
N CYS A 63 10.10 -0.33 -13.11
CA CYS A 63 11.08 -0.13 -12.04
C CYS A 63 12.15 -1.24 -11.98
N GLY A 64 12.13 -2.19 -12.92
CA GLY A 64 12.96 -3.41 -12.89
C GLY A 64 12.44 -4.45 -11.91
N GLU A 65 13.22 -5.52 -11.70
CA GLU A 65 12.89 -6.55 -10.71
C GLU A 65 12.88 -5.97 -9.28
N PRO A 66 11.98 -6.38 -8.38
CA PRO A 66 11.99 -5.93 -7.00
C PRO A 66 13.23 -6.42 -6.23
N GLY A 67 13.82 -5.54 -5.39
CA GLY A 67 14.94 -5.91 -4.53
C GLY A 67 16.35 -5.64 -5.11
N ILE A 68 16.44 -5.02 -6.29
CA ILE A 68 17.71 -4.56 -6.86
C ILE A 68 17.85 -3.04 -6.80
N SER A 69 19.08 -2.53 -6.97
CA SER A 69 19.38 -1.10 -6.87
C SER A 69 18.60 -0.22 -7.84
N THR A 70 18.21 -0.71 -9.02
CA THR A 70 17.39 0.06 -9.96
C THR A 70 16.00 0.35 -9.40
N SER A 71 15.36 -0.67 -8.80
CA SER A 71 14.04 -0.54 -8.19
C SER A 71 14.05 0.33 -6.92
N GLU A 72 15.13 0.27 -6.14
CA GLU A 72 15.35 1.17 -5.00
C GLU A 72 15.54 2.62 -5.45
N ASN A 73 16.37 2.85 -6.47
CA ASN A 73 16.57 4.18 -7.04
C ASN A 73 15.26 4.75 -7.59
N TYR A 74 14.42 3.92 -8.20
CA TYR A 74 13.10 4.33 -8.65
C TYR A 74 12.21 4.77 -7.47
N LEU A 75 12.12 3.94 -6.42
CA LEU A 75 11.30 4.20 -5.23
C LEU A 75 11.60 5.55 -4.55
N TRP A 76 12.87 5.94 -4.52
CA TRP A 76 13.31 7.18 -3.85
C TRP A 76 13.33 8.41 -4.75
N ASN A 77 13.34 8.24 -6.07
CA ASN A 77 13.36 9.35 -7.04
C ASN A 77 12.01 9.56 -7.75
N MET A 78 11.00 8.73 -7.49
CA MET A 78 9.66 8.96 -8.04
C MET A 78 9.11 10.31 -7.59
N THR A 79 8.48 11.04 -8.52
CA THR A 79 7.91 12.37 -8.24
C THR A 79 6.40 12.36 -8.46
N GLY A 80 5.68 13.08 -7.59
CA GLY A 80 4.22 13.26 -7.70
C GLY A 80 3.38 12.00 -7.41
N GLN A 81 4.01 10.92 -6.96
CA GLN A 81 3.37 9.64 -6.65
C GLN A 81 3.58 9.29 -5.17
N CYS A 82 2.66 8.51 -4.62
CA CYS A 82 2.70 8.02 -3.25
C CYS A 82 2.61 6.50 -3.30
N THR A 83 3.52 5.83 -2.60
CA THR A 83 3.54 4.38 -2.48
C THR A 83 2.71 3.91 -1.31
N LEU A 84 2.17 2.70 -1.46
CA LEU A 84 1.62 1.93 -0.38
C LEU A 84 2.72 1.01 0.14
N GLU A 85 3.16 1.29 1.36
CA GLU A 85 4.12 0.44 2.09
C GLU A 85 3.31 -0.61 2.87
N LEU A 86 3.46 -1.88 2.52
CA LEU A 86 2.89 -2.97 3.30
C LEU A 86 3.98 -3.57 4.19
N THR A 87 3.78 -3.48 5.50
CA THR A 87 4.70 -4.05 6.49
C THR A 87 4.20 -5.41 6.94
N HIS A 88 4.99 -6.46 6.72
CA HIS A 88 4.72 -7.81 7.18
C HIS A 88 5.66 -8.16 8.32
N ASN A 89 5.09 -8.51 9.48
CA ASN A 89 5.85 -9.09 10.58
C ASN A 89 5.85 -10.61 10.41
N HIS A 90 7.03 -11.22 10.38
CA HIS A 90 7.17 -12.65 10.07
C HIS A 90 6.49 -13.52 11.13
N GLY A 91 5.77 -14.55 10.67
CA GLY A 91 5.01 -15.48 11.52
C GLY A 91 3.58 -15.05 11.80
N SER A 92 3.18 -13.83 11.41
CA SER A 92 1.79 -13.38 11.54
C SER A 92 0.84 -14.09 10.59
N GLU A 93 1.34 -14.61 9.47
CA GLU A 93 0.62 -15.40 8.48
C GLU A 93 0.18 -16.77 9.01
N ASP A 94 0.96 -17.35 9.92
CA ASP A 94 0.75 -18.69 10.46
C ASP A 94 -0.06 -18.68 11.76
N ASP A 95 -0.22 -17.51 12.39
CA ASP A 95 -1.00 -17.32 13.61
C ASP A 95 -2.50 -17.14 13.27
N PRO A 96 -3.39 -18.09 13.61
CA PRO A 96 -4.81 -17.99 13.31
C PRO A 96 -5.53 -16.88 14.11
N ASP A 97 -5.04 -16.57 15.32
CA ASP A 97 -5.65 -15.59 16.22
C ASP A 97 -5.15 -14.16 15.94
N PHE A 98 -4.02 -14.04 15.24
CA PHE A 98 -3.51 -12.73 14.83
C PHE A 98 -4.44 -12.05 13.81
N SER A 99 -4.81 -10.81 14.11
CA SER A 99 -5.52 -9.91 13.20
C SER A 99 -4.96 -8.50 13.29
N VAL A 100 -4.86 -7.82 12.14
CA VAL A 100 -4.49 -6.40 12.09
C VAL A 100 -5.73 -5.57 12.37
N TRP A 101 -5.63 -4.64 13.31
CA TRP A 101 -6.72 -3.73 13.63
C TRP A 101 -6.90 -2.67 12.53
N SER A 102 -8.14 -2.50 12.06
CA SER A 102 -8.43 -1.77 10.80
C SER A 102 -8.71 -0.28 10.93
N GLY A 103 -8.65 0.32 12.12
CA GLY A 103 -9.09 1.72 12.28
C GLY A 103 -10.58 1.89 12.59
N ASN A 104 -11.41 0.95 12.13
CA ASN A 104 -12.84 1.23 11.92
C ASN A 104 -13.76 0.80 13.07
N GLY A 105 -13.21 0.20 14.13
CA GLY A 105 -13.98 -0.32 15.27
C GLY A 105 -13.79 0.44 16.59
N GLY A 106 -12.95 1.48 16.61
CA GLY A 106 -12.54 2.19 17.82
C GLY A 106 -12.56 3.71 17.65
N ARG A 107 -12.35 4.45 18.75
CA ARG A 107 -12.26 5.92 18.77
C ARG A 107 -10.80 6.37 18.62
N ASP A 108 -10.18 5.99 17.52
CA ASP A 108 -8.78 6.38 17.25
C ASP A 108 -8.68 7.78 16.65
N PHE A 109 -9.81 8.30 16.17
CA PHE A 109 -9.99 9.67 15.73
C PHE A 109 -11.04 10.36 16.59
N LEU A 110 -10.75 11.58 17.05
CA LEU A 110 -11.81 12.52 17.47
C LEU A 110 -12.80 12.64 16.29
N GLU A 111 -14.09 12.73 16.58
CA GLU A 111 -15.26 12.53 15.69
C GLU A 111 -15.28 13.26 14.33
N THR A 112 -14.26 14.04 13.97
CA THR A 112 -14.20 14.89 12.76
C THR A 112 -13.54 14.25 11.54
N ALA A 113 -12.95 13.06 11.61
CA ALA A 113 -12.32 12.43 10.44
C ALA A 113 -13.26 11.49 9.66
N VAL A 114 -14.41 12.00 9.19
CA VAL A 114 -15.29 11.27 8.27
C VAL A 114 -14.79 11.47 6.83
N ILE A 115 -13.85 10.64 6.38
CA ILE A 115 -13.48 10.57 4.96
C ILE A 115 -14.55 9.74 4.22
N HIS A 116 -15.59 10.43 3.77
CA HIS A 116 -16.54 10.09 2.71
C HIS A 116 -16.87 8.59 2.46
N ARG A 117 -17.96 8.13 3.06
CA ARG A 117 -18.53 6.77 2.99
C ARG A 117 -19.27 6.43 1.68
N LYS A 118 -18.82 6.89 0.50
CA LYS A 118 -19.64 6.78 -0.75
C LYS A 118 -19.00 6.17 -2.01
N TRP A 119 -17.75 5.69 -2.01
CA TRP A 119 -17.08 5.35 -3.28
C TRP A 119 -16.74 3.87 -3.57
N THR A 120 -17.24 2.88 -2.83
CA THR A 120 -16.81 1.46 -3.05
C THR A 120 -17.93 0.42 -3.21
N GLY A 121 -19.20 0.81 -3.22
CA GLY A 121 -20.33 -0.14 -3.23
C GLY A 121 -20.68 -0.75 -4.58
N GLU A 122 -20.59 0.02 -5.68
CA GLU A 122 -21.20 -0.39 -6.96
C GLU A 122 -20.25 -1.19 -7.86
N ARG A 123 -18.94 -0.93 -7.81
CA ARG A 123 -17.98 -1.62 -8.69
C ARG A 123 -17.60 -3.03 -8.24
N PHE A 124 -17.70 -3.33 -6.95
CA PHE A 124 -17.41 -4.67 -6.40
C PHE A 124 -18.60 -5.64 -6.42
N ARG A 125 -19.85 -5.12 -6.48
CA ARG A 125 -21.05 -5.98 -6.51
C ARG A 125 -21.34 -6.60 -7.87
N SER A 126 -20.82 -6.03 -8.97
CA SER A 126 -21.13 -6.49 -10.33
C SER A 126 -20.42 -7.79 -10.76
N ARG A 127 -19.55 -8.38 -9.93
CA ARG A 127 -18.83 -9.63 -10.25
C ARG A 127 -19.09 -10.80 -9.28
N ARG A 128 -20.19 -10.76 -8.52
CA ARG A 128 -20.58 -11.86 -7.60
C ARG A 128 -21.82 -12.65 -8.04
N LEU A 129 -22.35 -12.39 -9.23
CA LEU A 129 -23.53 -13.06 -9.77
C LEU A 129 -23.29 -13.58 -11.19
N GLN A 130 -22.37 -14.53 -11.35
CA GLN A 130 -22.32 -15.45 -12.50
C GLN A 130 -21.29 -16.57 -12.23
N CYS A 131 -21.68 -17.50 -11.37
CA CYS A 131 -21.17 -18.88 -11.33
C CYS A 131 -22.23 -19.72 -10.60
N ARG A 132 -23.20 -20.20 -11.37
CA ARG A 132 -23.84 -21.50 -11.16
C ARG A 132 -23.45 -22.36 -12.34
#